data_AF-A0AAV5NKU4-F1
#
_entry.id   AF-A0AAV5NKU4-F1
#
_cell.length_a   1.000
_cell.length_b   1.000
_cell.length_c   1.000
_cell.angle_alpha   90.00
_cell.angle_beta   90.00
_cell.angle_gamma   90.00
#
_symmetry.space_group_name_H-M   'P 1'
#
loop_
_entity.id
_entity.type
_entity.pdbx_description
1 polymer ?
#
loop_
_entity_poly.entity_id
_entity_poly.type
_entity_poly.pdbx_seq_one_letter_code
_entity_poly.pdbx_strand_id
1 'polypeptide(L)'
;MRGIILLSTCLFALSTYASTDASNLSEVELCKQYGSDLAWNYKSGQSEFLRQVVSRTQNGSWSISTEECDKYIQAARHDTNFEIADMLGSD
;
A
#
# COMPACT_ATOMS: atom_id res chain seq x y z
N MET A 1 -27.34 40.74 4.65
CA MET A 1 -26.17 39.91 4.99
C MET A 1 -26.35 38.56 4.32
N ARG A 2 -25.62 38.28 3.23
CA ARG A 2 -25.64 37.00 2.52
C ARG A 2 -24.46 36.19 3.05
N GLY A 3 -24.75 35.15 3.82
CA GLY A 3 -23.74 34.23 4.34
C GLY A 3 -23.19 33.37 3.21
N ILE A 4 -21.89 33.46 2.97
CA ILE A 4 -21.16 32.52 2.11
C ILE A 4 -20.65 31.44 3.05
N ILE A 5 -21.31 30.28 3.06
CA ILE A 5 -20.79 29.09 3.71
C ILE A 5 -19.74 28.51 2.75
N LEU A 6 -18.47 28.73 3.07
CA LEU A 6 -17.36 28.03 2.44
C LEU A 6 -17.52 26.54 2.78
N LEU A 7 -18.08 25.76 1.85
CA LEU A 7 -17.99 24.31 1.90
C LEU A 7 -16.52 23.94 1.75
N SER A 8 -15.86 23.75 2.89
CA SER A 8 -14.58 23.07 3.01
C SER A 8 -14.78 21.64 2.55
N THR A 9 -14.65 21.41 1.24
CA THR A 9 -14.51 20.06 0.70
C THR A 9 -13.18 19.54 1.20
N CYS A 10 -13.22 18.80 2.31
CA CYS A 10 -12.17 17.87 2.69
C CYS A 10 -11.89 17.01 1.45
N LEU A 11 -10.76 17.26 0.79
CA LEU A 11 -10.14 16.25 -0.05
C LEU A 11 -9.74 15.14 0.91
N PHE A 12 -10.67 14.23 1.19
CA PHE A 12 -10.29 12.88 1.56
C PHE A 12 -9.52 12.37 0.35
N ALA A 13 -8.20 12.40 0.43
CA ALA A 13 -7.38 11.55 -0.41
C ALA A 13 -7.78 10.13 -0.01
N LEU A 14 -8.86 9.62 -0.60
CA LEU A 14 -9.03 8.19 -0.73
C LEU A 14 -7.77 7.78 -1.47
N SER A 15 -6.82 7.20 -0.73
CA SER A 15 -5.83 6.32 -1.31
C SER A 15 -6.64 5.32 -2.12
N THR A 16 -6.73 5.60 -3.42
CA THR A 16 -7.45 4.74 -4.31
C THR A 16 -6.63 3.47 -4.24
N TYR A 17 -7.17 2.43 -3.60
CA TYR A 17 -6.70 1.06 -3.81
C TYR A 17 -7.06 0.75 -5.27
N ALA A 18 -6.38 1.40 -6.20
CA ALA A 18 -6.32 0.95 -7.55
C ALA A 18 -5.77 -0.46 -7.39
N SER A 19 -6.57 -1.45 -7.75
CA SER A 19 -6.08 -2.80 -8.00
C SER A 19 -5.13 -2.69 -9.19
N THR A 20 -3.97 -2.08 -8.96
CA THR A 20 -2.91 -1.95 -9.92
C THR A 20 -2.49 -3.38 -10.18
N ASP A 21 -2.54 -3.80 -11.44
CA ASP A 21 -2.06 -5.11 -11.83
C ASP A 21 -0.64 -5.27 -11.30
N ALA A 22 -0.47 -6.14 -10.30
CA ALA A 22 0.79 -6.30 -9.58
C ALA A 22 1.93 -6.77 -10.50
N SER A 23 1.61 -7.24 -11.71
CA SER A 23 2.61 -7.57 -12.74
C SER A 23 3.34 -6.34 -13.27
N ASN A 24 2.72 -5.15 -13.23
CA ASN A 24 3.29 -3.91 -13.74
C ASN A 24 4.00 -3.07 -12.65
N LEU A 25 3.88 -3.46 -11.37
CA LEU A 25 4.54 -2.76 -10.29
C LEU A 25 6.06 -2.98 -10.34
N SER A 26 6.84 -1.95 -10.01
CA SER A 26 8.25 -2.16 -9.66
C SER A 26 8.36 -3.05 -8.43
N GLU A 27 9.53 -3.65 -8.21
CA GLU A 27 9.77 -4.52 -7.05
C GLU A 27 9.60 -3.75 -5.73
N VAL A 28 10.04 -2.49 -5.71
CA VAL A 28 9.87 -1.57 -4.58
C VAL A 28 8.39 -1.33 -4.28
N GLU A 29 7.59 -1.03 -5.31
CA GLU A 29 6.14 -0.82 -5.14
C GLU A 29 5.43 -2.09 -4.70
N LEU A 30 5.84 -3.25 -5.22
CA LEU A 30 5.29 -4.54 -4.82
C LEU A 30 5.56 -4.84 -3.33
N CYS A 31 6.77 -4.57 -2.84
CA CYS A 31 7.11 -4.72 -1.42
C CYS A 31 6.33 -3.72 -0.54
N LYS A 32 6.16 -2.47 -0.97
CA LYS A 32 5.33 -1.48 -0.27
C LYS A 32 3.87 -1.90 -0.21
N GLN A 33 3.31 -2.35 -1.32
CA GLN A 33 1.92 -2.84 -1.39
C GLN A 33 1.71 -3.99 -0.41
N TYR A 34 2.64 -4.94 -0.35
CA TYR A 34 2.57 -6.03 0.63
C TYR A 34 2.60 -5.53 2.08
N GLY A 35 3.41 -4.52 2.40
CA GLY A 35 3.39 -3.87 3.72
C GLY A 35 2.03 -3.27 4.08
N SER A 36 1.38 -2.59 3.14
CA SER A 36 0.02 -2.06 3.32
C SER A 36 -1.02 -3.18 3.46
N ASP A 37 -0.94 -4.22 2.64
CA ASP A 37 -1.82 -5.39 2.70
C ASP A 37 -1.69 -6.14 4.03
N LEU A 38 -0.51 -6.13 4.65
CA LEU A 38 -0.30 -6.65 6.01
C LEU A 38 -1.01 -5.80 7.07
N ALA A 39 -0.92 -4.47 6.98
CA ALA A 39 -1.59 -3.56 7.91
C ALA A 39 -3.13 -3.72 7.84
N TRP A 40 -3.68 -3.80 6.63
CA TRP A 40 -5.11 -4.01 6.40
C TRP A 40 -5.59 -5.46 6.58
N ASN A 41 -4.70 -6.40 6.88
CA ASN A 41 -5.00 -7.84 6.86
C ASN A 41 -5.63 -8.34 5.54
N TYR A 42 -5.30 -7.70 4.41
CA TYR A 42 -5.84 -8.01 3.10
C TYR A 42 -5.18 -9.26 2.49
N LYS A 43 -5.80 -10.43 2.72
CA LYS A 43 -5.23 -11.74 2.35
C LYS A 43 -5.03 -11.96 0.86
N SER A 44 -5.89 -11.41 0.01
CA SER A 44 -5.75 -11.56 -1.44
C SER A 44 -4.49 -10.85 -1.95
N GLY A 45 -4.21 -9.64 -1.45
CA GLY A 45 -2.99 -8.90 -1.79
C GLY A 45 -1.73 -9.58 -1.28
N GLN A 46 -1.77 -10.12 -0.05
CA GLN A 46 -0.69 -10.95 0.51
C GLN A 46 -0.37 -12.18 -0.36
N SER A 47 -1.41 -12.84 -0.90
CA SER A 47 -1.22 -13.97 -1.83
C SER A 47 -0.66 -13.54 -3.19
N GLU A 48 -1.09 -12.38 -3.71
CA GLU A 48 -0.61 -11.86 -4.99
C GLU A 48 0.87 -11.45 -4.91
N PHE A 49 1.32 -10.88 -3.79
CA PHE A 49 2.74 -10.61 -3.53
C PHE A 49 3.58 -11.88 -3.69
N LEU A 50 3.20 -12.99 -3.04
CA LEU A 50 3.91 -14.26 -3.13
C LEU A 50 3.96 -14.78 -4.58
N ARG A 51 2.84 -14.68 -5.30
CA ARG A 51 2.76 -15.11 -6.71
C ARG A 51 3.73 -14.32 -7.60
N GLN A 52 3.78 -13.00 -7.42
CA GLN A 52 4.66 -12.11 -8.18
C GLN A 52 6.13 -12.35 -7.85
N VAL A 53 6.49 -12.47 -6.58
CA VAL A 53 7.87 -12.77 -6.15
C VAL A 53 8.33 -14.09 -6.75
N VAL A 54 7.54 -15.17 -6.63
CA VAL A 54 7.88 -16.47 -7.21
C VAL A 54 8.06 -16.37 -8.73
N SER A 55 7.11 -15.74 -9.42
CA SER A 55 7.17 -15.58 -10.88
C SER A 55 8.41 -14.81 -11.33
N ARG A 56 8.75 -13.72 -10.64
CA ARG A 56 9.89 -12.84 -10.96
C ARG A 56 11.24 -13.45 -10.55
N THR A 57 11.27 -14.27 -9.50
CA THR A 57 12.48 -15.02 -9.18
C THR A 57 12.74 -16.12 -10.23
N GLN A 58 11.69 -16.84 -10.66
CA GLN A 58 11.81 -17.90 -11.66
C GLN A 58 12.19 -17.40 -13.05
N ASN A 59 11.72 -16.21 -13.45
CA ASN A 59 12.08 -15.62 -14.74
C ASN A 59 13.41 -14.82 -14.71
N GLY A 60 14.06 -14.73 -13.53
CA GLY A 60 15.30 -13.97 -13.33
C GLY A 60 15.14 -12.45 -13.38
N SER A 61 13.91 -11.93 -13.29
CA SER A 61 13.62 -10.50 -13.31
C SER A 61 13.58 -9.87 -11.93
N TRP A 62 13.67 -10.66 -10.84
CA TRP A 62 13.74 -10.15 -9.46
C TRP A 62 15.16 -9.66 -9.13
N SER A 63 15.31 -8.37 -8.85
CA SER A 63 16.61 -7.70 -8.71
C SER A 63 16.97 -7.24 -7.30
N ILE A 64 15.99 -6.90 -6.46
CA ILE A 64 16.25 -6.45 -5.08
C ILE A 64 16.50 -7.61 -4.11
N SER A 65 17.30 -7.34 -3.09
CA SER A 65 17.54 -8.31 -2.01
C SER A 65 16.33 -8.49 -1.11
N THR A 66 16.26 -9.62 -0.39
CA THR A 66 15.24 -9.84 0.64
C THR A 66 15.29 -8.78 1.75
N GLU A 67 16.48 -8.36 2.16
CA GLU A 67 16.66 -7.31 3.18
C GLU A 67 16.14 -5.95 2.71
N GLU A 68 16.38 -5.62 1.43
CA GLU A 68 15.87 -4.39 0.82
C GLU A 68 14.35 -4.40 0.71
N CYS A 69 13.76 -5.52 0.27
CA CYS A 69 12.30 -5.66 0.24
C CYS A 69 11.69 -5.54 1.65
N ASP A 70 12.30 -6.16 2.67
CA ASP A 70 11.84 -6.07 4.07
C ASP A 70 11.80 -4.63 4.57
N LYS A 71 12.81 -3.81 4.26
CA LYS A 71 12.81 -2.37 4.61
C LYS A 71 11.59 -1.64 4.03
N TYR A 72 11.23 -1.91 2.77
CA TYR A 72 10.06 -1.30 2.14
C TYR A 72 8.74 -1.82 2.73
N ILE A 73 8.65 -3.11 3.03
CA ILE A 73 7.48 -3.72 3.67
C ILE A 73 7.24 -3.07 5.03
N GLN A 74 8.28 -2.96 5.85
CA GLN A 74 8.18 -2.44 7.22
C GLN A 74 7.82 -0.96 7.25
N ALA A 75 8.40 -0.14 6.36
CA ALA A 75 8.04 1.26 6.22
C ALA A 75 6.56 1.42 5.82
N ALA A 76 6.11 0.74 4.77
CA ALA A 76 4.73 0.85 4.31
C ALA A 76 3.71 0.33 5.33
N ARG A 77 4.01 -0.80 6.00
CA ARG A 77 3.15 -1.34 7.07
C ARG A 77 3.02 -0.35 8.22
N HIS A 78 4.12 0.28 8.61
CA HIS A 78 4.12 1.29 9.66
C HIS A 78 3.23 2.48 9.25
N ASP A 79 3.49 3.08 8.10
CA ASP A 79 2.74 4.25 7.61
C ASP A 79 1.25 3.98 7.49
N THR A 80 0.85 2.83 6.93
CA THR A 80 -0.57 2.44 6.84
C THR A 80 -1.19 2.22 8.24
N ASN A 81 -0.46 1.69 9.22
CA ASN A 81 -1.00 1.59 10.58
C ASN A 81 -1.25 2.96 11.21
N PHE A 82 -0.43 3.98 10.92
CA PHE A 82 -0.71 5.35 11.36
C PHE A 82 -1.97 5.91 10.69
N GLU A 83 -2.13 5.70 9.39
CA GLU A 83 -3.34 6.10 8.67
C GLU A 83 -4.59 5.43 9.27
N ILE A 84 -4.54 4.13 9.51
CA ILE A 84 -5.64 3.38 10.16
C ILE A 84 -5.93 3.96 11.55
N ALA A 85 -4.90 4.25 12.35
CA ALA A 85 -5.07 4.80 13.69
C ALA A 85 -5.69 6.20 13.68
N ASP A 86 -5.31 7.07 12.73
CA ASP A 86 -5.89 8.41 12.55
C ASP A 86 -7.37 8.34 12.16
N MET A 87 -7.72 7.41 11.24
CA MET A 87 -9.10 7.15 10.85
C MET A 87 -9.98 6.61 11.99
N LEU A 88 -9.39 5.90 12.96
CA LEU A 88 -10.09 5.33 14.11
C LEU A 88 -10.06 6.23 15.36
N GLY A 89 -9.14 7.18 15.43
CA GLY A 89 -8.98 8.11 16.57
C GLY A 89 -9.77 9.40 16.44
N SER A 90 -10.46 9.60 15.32
CA SER A 90 -11.34 10.75 15.06
C SER A 90 -12.78 10.48 15.49
N ASP A 91 -12.98 10.23 16.79
CA ASP A 91 -14.28 10.23 17.49
C ASP A 91 -14.47 11.52 18.31
#